data_AF-A0A4Q3AWI8-F1
#
_entry.id   AF-A0A4Q3AWI8-F1
#
_cell.length_a   1.000
_cell.length_b   1.000
_cell.length_c   1.000
_cell.angle_alpha   90.00
_cell.angle_beta   90.00
_cell.angle_gamma   90.00
#
_symmetry.space_group_name_H-M   'P 1'
#
loop_
_entity.id
_entity.type
_entity.pdbx_description
1 polymer ?
#
loop_
_entity_poly.entity_id
_entity_poly.type
_entity_poly.pdbx_seq_one_letter_code
_entity_poly.pdbx_strand_id
1 'polypeptide(L)'
;SCVTPVLLNGQIPDATALTLDLRENHNIFCSIVVYPVVPKDVIMLRLIPTAAHTLSDVEETIAAFEKVAVKLNKGLYSPSSVAV
;
A
#
# COMPACT_ATOMS: atom_id res chain seq x y z
N SER A 1 2.80 -20.36 -4.87
CA SER A 1 1.69 -19.53 -4.37
C SER A 1 1.53 -18.35 -5.32
N CYS A 2 0.33 -18.09 -5.82
CA CYS A 2 0.09 -16.99 -6.75
C CYS A 2 0.02 -15.68 -5.95
N VAL A 3 0.99 -14.79 -6.17
CA VAL A 3 1.00 -13.45 -5.57
C VAL A 3 0.79 -12.47 -6.70
N THR A 4 -0.13 -11.54 -6.52
CA THR A 4 -0.33 -10.42 -7.45
C THR A 4 0.34 -9.20 -6.83
N PRO A 5 1.52 -8.77 -7.34
CA PRO A 5 2.18 -7.58 -6.83
C PRO A 5 1.49 -6.31 -7.35
N VAL A 6 1.26 -5.34 -6.47
CA VAL A 6 0.89 -3.97 -6.84
C VAL A 6 2.10 -3.08 -6.58
N LEU A 7 2.56 -2.38 -7.62
CA LEU A 7 3.75 -1.55 -7.56
C LEU A 7 3.36 -0.09 -7.42
N LEU A 8 3.95 0.58 -6.44
CA LEU A 8 3.79 1.99 -6.16
C LEU A 8 5.17 2.65 -6.09
N ASN A 9 5.26 3.92 -6.48
CA ASN A 9 6.49 4.69 -6.37
C ASN A 9 6.47 5.52 -5.09
N GLY A 10 7.48 5.33 -4.24
CA GLY A 10 7.55 6.02 -2.95
C GLY A 10 8.75 5.60 -2.11
N GLN A 11 9.02 6.37 -1.07
CA GLN A 11 10.10 6.14 -0.11
C GLN A 11 9.66 5.20 1.02
N ILE A 12 10.63 4.73 1.81
CA ILE A 12 10.38 3.88 2.99
C ILE A 12 9.40 4.52 3.99
N PRO A 13 9.48 5.84 4.30
CA PRO A 13 8.50 6.49 5.19
C PRO A 13 7.09 6.49 4.61
N ASP A 14 6.95 6.71 3.30
CA ASP A 14 5.65 6.69 2.62
C ASP A 14 5.00 5.31 2.76
N ALA A 15 5.78 4.23 2.62
CA ALA A 15 5.31 2.86 2.78
C ALA A 15 4.73 2.61 4.19
N THR A 16 5.36 3.18 5.22
CA THR A 16 4.90 3.01 6.61
C THR A 16 3.60 3.75 6.85
N ALA A 17 3.51 5.01 6.43
CA ALA A 17 2.29 5.81 6.53
C ALA A 17 1.14 5.20 5.71
N LEU A 18 1.45 4.67 4.52
CA LEU A 18 0.52 3.96 3.65
C LEU A 18 -0.02 2.67 4.30
N THR A 19 0.84 1.89 4.95
CA THR A 19 0.41 0.70 5.70
C THR A 19 -0.56 1.07 6.82
N LEU A 20 -0.26 2.16 7.53
CA LEU A 20 -1.09 2.64 8.62
C LEU A 20 -2.47 3.09 8.12
N ASP A 21 -2.52 3.85 7.02
CA ASP A 21 -3.77 4.31 6.41
C ASP A 21 -4.63 3.15 5.90
N LEU A 22 -4.02 2.16 5.24
CA LEU A 22 -4.73 0.95 4.82
C LEU A 22 -5.32 0.19 6.01
N ARG A 23 -4.58 0.07 7.11
CA ARG A 23 -5.03 -0.65 8.30
C ARG A 23 -6.14 0.08 9.07
N GLU A 24 -5.96 1.39 9.30
CA GLU A 24 -6.85 2.17 10.19
C GLU A 24 -8.07 2.75 9.46
N ASN A 25 -7.91 3.20 8.22
CA ASN A 25 -8.99 3.87 7.48
C ASN A 25 -9.68 2.97 6.45
N HIS A 26 -9.01 1.89 6.02
CA HIS A 26 -9.56 0.95 5.04
C HIS A 26 -9.75 -0.46 5.60
N ASN A 27 -9.34 -0.74 6.85
CA ASN A 27 -9.40 -2.06 7.48
C ASN A 27 -8.74 -3.19 6.65
N ILE A 28 -7.78 -2.84 5.78
CA ILE A 28 -7.08 -3.77 4.91
C ILE A 28 -5.68 -3.98 5.45
N PHE A 29 -5.34 -5.23 5.73
CA PHE A 29 -3.98 -5.63 6.04
C PHE A 29 -3.28 -6.11 4.76
N CYS A 30 -2.23 -5.40 4.34
CA CYS A 30 -1.41 -5.80 3.20
C CYS A 30 0.07 -5.89 3.60
N SER A 31 0.75 -6.92 3.10
CA SER A 31 2.19 -7.08 3.30
C SER A 31 2.94 -6.16 2.33
N ILE A 32 3.63 -5.16 2.89
CA ILE A 32 4.47 -4.25 2.12
C ILE A 32 5.90 -4.76 2.06
N VAL A 33 6.47 -4.71 0.87
CA VAL A 33 7.86 -5.00 0.58
C VAL A 33 8.53 -3.74 0.06
N VAL A 34 9.63 -3.37 0.71
CA VAL A 34 10.47 -2.21 0.36
C VAL A 34 11.92 -2.66 0.22
N TYR A 35 12.82 -1.74 -0.11
CA TYR A 35 14.27 -1.97 -0.10
C TYR A 35 14.72 -2.65 1.21
N PRO A 36 15.58 -3.68 1.17
CA PRO A 36 16.42 -4.12 0.04
C PRO A 36 15.82 -5.16 -0.91
N VAL A 37 14.57 -5.59 -0.69
CA VAL A 37 13.96 -6.69 -1.45
C VAL A 37 13.48 -6.24 -2.84
N VAL A 38 13.08 -4.98 -2.96
CA VAL A 38 12.77 -4.29 -4.23
C VAL A 38 13.71 -3.10 -4.42
N PRO A 39 13.85 -2.55 -5.65
CA PRO A 39 14.66 -1.36 -5.88
C PRO A 39 14.25 -0.19 -4.97
N LYS A 40 15.19 0.74 -4.75
CA LYS A 40 14.88 1.99 -4.06
C LYS A 40 13.76 2.73 -4.80
N ASP A 41 12.98 3.50 -4.06
CA ASP A 41 11.87 4.31 -4.57
C ASP A 41 10.67 3.48 -5.10
N VAL A 42 10.69 2.16 -4.90
CA VAL A 42 9.62 1.24 -5.24
C VAL A 42 9.07 0.60 -3.97
N ILE A 43 7.75 0.66 -3.84
CA ILE A 43 6.98 0.00 -2.81
C ILE A 43 6.17 -1.10 -3.50
N MET A 44 6.27 -2.33 -3.02
CA MET A 44 5.49 -3.46 -3.53
C MET A 44 4.50 -3.93 -2.48
N LEU A 45 3.21 -3.85 -2.80
CA LEU A 45 2.14 -4.45 -2.03
C LEU A 45 1.91 -5.88 -2.53
N ARG A 46 1.88 -6.84 -1.62
CA ARG A 46 1.65 -8.25 -1.95
C ARG A 46 0.22 -8.65 -1.65
N LEU A 47 -0.59 -8.83 -2.71
CA LEU A 47 -1.93 -9.41 -2.59
C LEU A 47 -1.83 -10.93 -2.71
N ILE A 48 -2.48 -11.62 -1.78
CA ILE A 48 -2.57 -13.08 -1.74
C ILE A 48 -4.06 -13.43 -1.62
N PRO A 49 -4.81 -13.49 -2.73
CA PRO A 49 -6.21 -13.86 -2.68
C PRO A 49 -6.36 -15.31 -2.23
N THR A 50 -7.36 -15.58 -1.40
CA THR A 50 -7.71 -16.92 -0.93
C THR A 50 -9.16 -17.23 -1.28
N ALA A 51 -9.55 -18.50 -1.25
CA ALA A 51 -10.93 -18.91 -1.51
C ALA A 51 -11.97 -18.32 -0.53
N ALA A 52 -11.52 -17.78 0.61
CA ALA A 52 -12.40 -17.12 1.58
C ALA A 52 -12.78 -15.67 1.18
N HIS A 53 -12.04 -15.06 0.26
CA HIS A 53 -12.36 -13.71 -0.22
C HIS A 53 -13.48 -13.76 -1.25
N THR A 54 -14.50 -12.94 -1.04
CA THR A 54 -15.59 -12.71 -1.98
C THR A 54 -15.19 -11.69 -3.05
N LEU A 55 -15.97 -11.59 -4.14
CA LEU A 55 -15.74 -10.55 -5.15
C LEU A 55 -15.91 -9.13 -4.56
N SER A 56 -16.79 -8.96 -3.57
CA SER A 56 -16.97 -7.69 -2.87
C SER A 56 -15.69 -7.27 -2.13
N ASP A 57 -15.02 -8.21 -1.47
CA ASP A 57 -13.76 -7.94 -0.76
C ASP A 57 -12.66 -7.50 -1.74
N VAL A 58 -12.66 -8.07 -2.95
CA VAL A 58 -11.72 -7.71 -4.02
C VAL A 58 -12.01 -6.29 -4.52
N GLU A 59 -13.28 -5.95 -4.76
CA GLU A 59 -13.68 -4.60 -5.20
C GLU A 59 -13.34 -3.54 -4.15
N GLU A 60 -13.61 -3.80 -2.87
CA GLU A 60 -13.25 -2.90 -1.77
C GLU A 60 -11.73 -2.70 -1.69
N THR A 61 -10.97 -3.80 -1.83
CA THR A 61 -9.51 -3.77 -1.81
C THR A 61 -8.94 -2.92 -2.94
N ILE A 62 -9.45 -3.08 -4.17
CA ILE A 62 -9.03 -2.30 -5.33
C ILE A 62 -9.36 -0.82 -5.12
N ALA A 63 -10.58 -0.50 -4.67
CA ALA A 63 -11.00 0.88 -4.42
C ALA A 63 -10.16 1.55 -3.33
N ALA A 64 -9.74 0.82 -2.29
CA ALA A 64 -8.83 1.32 -1.28
C ALA A 64 -7.43 1.61 -1.86
N PHE A 65 -6.88 0.70 -2.66
CA PHE A 65 -5.59 0.90 -3.30
C PHE A 65 -5.58 2.07 -4.27
N GLU A 66 -6.65 2.31 -5.02
CA GLU A 66 -6.78 3.49 -5.88
C GLU A 66 -6.75 4.79 -5.05
N LYS A 67 -7.52 4.85 -3.96
CA LYS A 67 -7.54 6.03 -3.07
C LYS A 67 -6.16 6.31 -2.47
N VAL A 68 -5.50 5.26 -2.02
CA VAL A 68 -4.15 5.34 -1.42
C VAL A 68 -3.11 5.72 -2.48
N ALA A 69 -3.17 5.15 -3.69
CA ALA A 69 -2.27 5.53 -4.78
C ALA A 69 -2.42 7.02 -5.14
N VAL A 70 -3.64 7.54 -5.19
CA VAL A 70 -3.89 8.97 -5.41
C VAL A 70 -3.32 9.82 -4.26
N LYS A 71 -3.49 9.38 -3.00
CA LYS A 71 -2.92 10.09 -1.86
C LYS A 71 -1.39 10.11 -1.89
N LEU A 72 -0.77 8.99 -2.27
CA LEU A 72 0.67 8.85 -2.44
C LEU A 72 1.21 9.76 -3.53
N ASN A 73 0.58 9.77 -4.71
CA ASN A 73 0.95 10.65 -5.81
C ASN A 73 0.80 12.14 -5.47
N LYS A 74 -0.10 12.49 -4.55
CA LYS A 74 -0.26 13.85 -4.02
C LYS A 74 0.78 14.21 -2.93
N GLY A 75 1.64 13.28 -2.55
CA GLY A 75 2.64 13.48 -1.50
C GLY A 75 2.06 13.53 -0.08
N LEU A 76 0.84 13.03 0.14
CA LEU A 76 0.17 13.09 1.44
C LEU A 76 0.79 12.14 2.49
N TYR A 77 1.53 11.14 2.04
CA TYR A 77 2.28 10.23 2.92
C TYR A 77 3.74 10.64 3.12
N SER A 78 4.22 11.57 2.29
CA SER A 78 5.56 12.11 2.48
C SER A 78 5.55 12.91 3.75
N PRO A 79 6.48 12.66 4.69
CA PRO A 79 6.55 13.45 5.90
C PRO A 79 6.76 14.89 5.45
N SER A 80 5.72 15.72 5.60
CA SER A 80 5.89 17.15 5.63
C SER A 80 6.99 17.41 6.64
N SER A 81 8.04 18.12 6.22
CA SER A 81 9.08 18.65 7.09
C SER A 81 8.42 19.54 8.16
N VAL A 82 7.85 18.91 9.17
CA VAL A 82 7.47 19.54 10.42
C VAL A 82 8.61 19.21 11.36
N ALA A 83 9.43 20.24 11.54
CA ALA A 83 10.57 20.29 12.43
C ALA A 83 10.26 19.72 13.82
N VAL A 84 11.23 18.97 14.36
CA VAL A 84 11.74 19.13 15.72
C VAL A 84 13.25 18.96 15.66
#